data_AF-A0A382GJU6-F1
#
_entry.id   AF-A0A382GJU6-F1
#
_cell.length_a   1.000
_cell.length_b   1.000
_cell.length_c   1.000
_cell.angle_alpha   90.00
_cell.angle_beta   90.00
_cell.angle_gamma   90.00
#
_symmetry.space_group_name_H-M   'P 1'
#
loop_
_entity.id
_entity.type
_entity.pdbx_description
1 polymer ?
#
loop_
_entity_poly.entity_id
_entity_poly.type
_entity_poly.pdbx_seq_one_letter_code
_entity_poly.pdbx_strand_id
1 'polypeptide(L)'
;MIERFSYSSLESYKKCPTQFKLRYLDKIRKKDAGIEAFVGNRVHETLEFLYNEKLSGRIPFYDGLIENFHENWKRNWHERIVIVRKELGYGK
;
A
#
# COMPACT_ATOMS: atom_id res chain seq x y z
N MET A 1 8.78 9.70 22.07
CA MET A 1 10.05 9.90 21.34
C MET A 1 10.06 8.92 20.15
N ILE A 2 10.66 9.26 19.00
CA ILE A 2 10.75 8.31 17.87
C ILE A 2 11.85 7.29 18.20
N GLU A 3 11.51 6.00 18.30
CA GLU A 3 12.46 4.94 18.67
C GLU A 3 13.28 4.42 17.49
N ARG A 4 12.74 4.50 16.25
CA ARG A 4 13.41 4.04 15.03
C ARG A 4 13.03 4.93 13.84
N PHE A 5 14.03 5.25 13.01
CA PHE A 5 13.83 5.91 11.73
C PHE A 5 13.67 4.88 10.61
N SER A 6 12.80 5.19 9.65
CA SER A 6 12.73 4.49 8.37
C SER A 6 13.33 5.35 7.26
N TYR A 7 13.73 4.72 6.16
CA TYR A 7 14.20 5.43 4.96
C TYR A 7 13.22 6.54 4.54
N SER A 8 11.93 6.21 4.42
CA SER A 8 10.89 7.17 4.06
C SER A 8 10.75 8.33 5.06
N SER A 9 11.01 8.09 6.35
CA SER A 9 10.98 9.14 7.37
C SER A 9 12.17 10.09 7.26
N LEU A 10 13.37 9.57 6.98
CA LEU A 10 14.56 10.40 6.79
C LEU A 10 14.45 11.22 5.50
N GLU A 11 14.00 10.60 4.41
CA GLU A 11 13.78 11.30 3.14
C GLU A 11 12.69 12.38 3.28
N SER A 12 11.62 12.12 4.05
CA SER A 12 10.62 13.15 4.35
C SER A 12 11.22 14.34 5.10
N TYR A 13 12.14 14.12 6.04
CA TYR A 13 12.80 15.21 6.77
C TYR A 13 13.73 16.01 5.87
N LYS A 14 14.58 15.32 5.08
CA LYS A 14 15.49 15.95 4.11
C LYS A 14 14.74 16.82 3.11
N LYS A 15 13.57 16.36 2.64
CA LYS A 15 12.73 17.11 1.70
C LYS A 15 12.06 18.31 2.36
N CYS A 16 11.46 18.12 3.53
CA CYS A 16 10.78 19.19 4.28
C CYS A 16 10.64 18.83 5.77
N PRO A 17 11.35 19.52 6.68
CA PRO A 17 11.26 19.26 8.12
C PRO A 17 9.83 19.39 8.68
N THR A 18 9.05 20.36 8.19
CA THR A 18 7.65 20.54 8.61
C THR A 18 6.78 19.34 8.23
N GLN A 19 6.96 18.79 7.02
CA GLN A 19 6.24 17.58 6.60
C GLN A 19 6.57 16.40 7.51
N PHE A 20 7.85 16.23 7.87
CA PHE A 20 8.27 15.19 8.79
C PHE A 20 7.61 15.38 10.17
N LYS A 21 7.64 16.60 10.71
CA LYS A 21 7.01 16.91 12.01
C LYS A 21 5.53 16.53 12.00
N LEU A 22 4.76 17.04 11.04
CA LEU A 22 3.32 16.77 10.94
C LEU A 22 3.03 15.25 10.84
N ARG A 23 3.82 14.52 10.04
CA ARG A 23 3.57 13.10 9.78
C ARG A 23 4.06 12.15 10.87
N TYR A 24 5.26 12.38 11.40
CA TYR A 24 5.97 11.44 12.28
C TYR A 24 6.01 11.87 13.75
N LEU A 25 6.00 13.17 14.06
CA LEU A 25 5.95 13.68 15.43
C LEU A 25 4.51 13.93 15.87
N ASP A 26 3.78 14.74 15.12
CA ASP A 26 2.38 15.12 15.42
C ASP A 26 1.40 14.01 15.01
N LYS A 27 1.86 13.00 14.25
CA LYS A 27 1.09 11.83 13.78
C LYS A 27 -0.20 12.18 13.04
N ILE A 28 -0.22 13.32 12.34
CA ILE A 28 -1.34 13.74 11.51
C ILE A 28 -1.35 12.88 10.24
N ARG A 29 -2.21 11.86 10.24
CA ARG A 29 -2.36 10.92 9.13
C ARG A 29 -3.42 11.42 8.16
N LYS A 30 -3.15 11.29 6.87
CA LYS A 30 -4.19 11.35 5.86
C LYS A 30 -5.16 10.20 6.13
N LYS A 31 -6.46 10.48 6.15
CA LYS A 31 -7.50 9.45 6.33
C LYS A 31 -7.55 8.49 5.13
N ASP A 32 -7.00 8.92 4.01
CA ASP A 32 -7.25 8.34 2.70
C ASP A 32 -5.94 7.94 2.03
N ALA A 33 -5.89 6.73 1.50
CA ALA A 33 -4.78 6.25 0.67
C ALA A 33 -5.04 6.64 -0.80
N GLY A 34 -3.98 7.03 -1.50
CA GLY A 34 -4.03 7.15 -2.96
C GLY A 34 -4.18 5.76 -3.60
N ILE A 35 -4.73 5.73 -4.82
CA ILE A 35 -4.90 4.49 -5.58
C ILE A 35 -3.60 3.71 -5.77
N GLU A 36 -2.46 4.39 -5.93
CA GLU A 36 -1.15 3.75 -6.08
C GLU A 36 -0.72 3.02 -4.80
N ALA A 37 -0.94 3.62 -3.64
CA ALA A 37 -0.66 2.98 -2.36
C ALA A 37 -1.62 1.81 -2.10
N PHE A 38 -2.89 1.95 -2.49
CA PHE A 38 -3.87 0.88 -2.40
C PHE A 38 -3.45 -0.33 -3.26
N VAL A 39 -3.16 -0.11 -4.54
CA VAL A 39 -2.71 -1.15 -5.48
C VAL A 39 -1.44 -1.81 -4.98
N GLY A 40 -0.44 -1.02 -4.57
CA GLY A 40 0.82 -1.52 -4.04
C GLY A 40 0.61 -2.47 -2.86
N ASN A 41 -0.24 -2.10 -1.90
CA ASN A 41 -0.57 -2.97 -0.76
C ASN A 41 -1.23 -4.29 -1.21
N ARG A 42 -2.15 -4.27 -2.18
CA ARG A 42 -2.77 -5.51 -2.71
C ARG A 42 -1.76 -6.44 -3.35
N VAL A 43 -0.79 -5.89 -4.08
CA VAL A 43 0.30 -6.66 -4.67
C VAL A 43 1.18 -7.27 -3.57
N HIS A 44 1.57 -6.49 -2.57
CA HIS A 44 2.36 -6.99 -1.44
C HIS A 44 1.66 -8.12 -0.68
N GLU A 45 0.37 -7.98 -0.39
CA GLU A 45 -0.43 -9.02 0.29
C GLU A 45 -0.47 -10.32 -0.53
N THR A 46 -0.62 -10.22 -1.85
CA THR A 46 -0.67 -11.40 -2.73
C THR A 46 0.69 -12.10 -2.81
N LEU A 47 1.78 -11.34 -2.83
CA LEU A 47 3.14 -11.90 -2.81
C LEU A 47 3.48 -12.52 -1.44
N GLU A 48 3.01 -11.93 -0.35
CA GLU A 48 3.13 -12.50 0.98
C GLU A 48 2.36 -13.81 1.09
N PHE A 49 1.13 -13.87 0.55
CA PHE A 49 0.36 -15.11 0.42
C PHE A 49 1.14 -16.19 -0.35
N LEU A 50 1.67 -15.87 -1.53
CA LEU A 50 2.51 -16.80 -2.32
C LEU A 50 3.71 -17.30 -1.51
N TYR A 51 4.40 -16.39 -0.82
CA TYR A 51 5.57 -16.72 -0.02
C TYR A 51 5.22 -17.68 1.13
N ASN A 52 4.13 -17.42 1.84
CA ASN A 52 3.66 -18.24 2.95
C ASN A 52 3.16 -19.62 2.49
N GLU A 53 2.48 -19.71 1.36
CA GLU A 53 2.09 -20.99 0.77
C GLU A 53 3.33 -21.83 0.42
N LYS A 54 4.34 -21.20 -0.20
CA LYS A 54 5.61 -21.87 -0.54
C LYS A 54 6.32 -22.40 0.71
N LEU A 55 6.37 -21.61 1.79
CA LEU A 55 6.91 -22.06 3.08
C LEU A 55 6.12 -23.22 3.68
N SER A 56 4.82 -23.29 3.40
CA SER A 56 3.93 -24.38 3.82
C SER A 56 3.98 -25.60 2.88
N GLY A 57 4.87 -25.60 1.89
CA GLY A 57 5.05 -26.70 0.93
C GLY A 57 4.04 -26.74 -0.21
N ARG A 58 3.20 -25.70 -0.35
CA ARG A 58 2.22 -25.58 -1.45
C ARG A 58 2.66 -24.46 -2.40
N ILE A 59 2.48 -24.65 -3.71
CA ILE A 59 2.69 -23.58 -4.68
C ILE A 59 1.35 -23.34 -5.37
N PRO A 60 0.66 -22.22 -5.08
CA PRO A 60 -0.61 -21.91 -5.72
C PRO A 60 -0.40 -21.71 -7.21
N PHE A 61 -1.38 -22.12 -8.01
CA PHE A 61 -1.42 -21.78 -9.42
C PHE A 61 -1.58 -20.27 -9.61
N TYR A 62 -1.21 -19.79 -10.79
CA TYR A 62 -1.35 -18.39 -11.16
C TYR A 62 -2.79 -17.87 -10.93
N ASP A 63 -3.79 -18.65 -11.34
CA ASP A 63 -5.20 -18.27 -11.17
C ASP A 63 -5.57 -18.08 -9.70
N GLY A 64 -5.06 -18.93 -8.80
CA GLY A 64 -5.28 -18.78 -7.35
C GLY A 64 -4.63 -17.51 -6.77
N LEU A 65 -3.51 -17.06 -7.33
CA LEU A 65 -2.91 -15.77 -6.95
C LEU A 65 -3.76 -14.58 -7.42
N ILE A 66 -4.30 -14.68 -8.64
CA ILE A 66 -5.18 -13.65 -9.20
C ILE A 66 -6.49 -13.57 -8.42
N GLU A 67 -7.07 -14.71 -8.05
CA GLU A 67 -8.24 -14.77 -7.17
C GLU A 67 -7.94 -14.13 -5.81
N ASN A 68 -6.83 -14.49 -5.15
CA ASN A 68 -6.43 -13.88 -3.89
C ASN A 68 -6.28 -12.35 -4.01
N PHE A 69 -5.65 -11.87 -5.08
CA PHE A 69 -5.53 -10.44 -5.35
C PHE A 69 -6.90 -9.77 -5.50
N HIS A 70 -7.82 -10.36 -6.27
CA HIS A 70 -9.16 -9.81 -6.48
C HIS A 70 -10.03 -9.83 -5.23
N GLU A 71 -9.91 -10.87 -4.40
CA GLU A 71 -10.57 -10.93 -3.11
C GLU A 71 -10.06 -9.84 -2.17
N ASN A 72 -8.73 -9.71 -2.06
CA ASN A 72 -8.10 -8.64 -1.29
C ASN A 72 -8.49 -7.25 -1.82
N TRP A 73 -8.62 -7.10 -3.13
CA TRP A 73 -9.10 -5.87 -3.76
C TRP A 73 -10.51 -5.54 -3.29
N LYS A 74 -11.47 -6.44 -3.49
CA LYS A 74 -12.88 -6.22 -3.13
C LYS A 74 -13.05 -5.96 -1.64
N ARG A 75 -12.36 -6.75 -0.79
CA ARG A 75 -12.45 -6.64 0.67
C ARG A 75 -11.96 -5.30 1.21
N ASN A 76 -10.91 -4.74 0.61
CA ASN A 76 -10.27 -3.52 1.11
C ASN A 76 -10.70 -2.25 0.36
N TRP A 77 -11.42 -2.38 -0.76
CA TRP A 77 -11.88 -1.23 -1.53
C TRP A 77 -12.85 -0.37 -0.70
N HIS A 78 -12.69 0.95 -0.77
CA HIS A 78 -13.59 1.90 -0.14
C HIS A 78 -13.59 3.25 -0.89
N GLU A 79 -14.68 4.00 -0.82
CA GLU A 79 -14.89 5.25 -1.57
C GLU A 79 -13.86 6.34 -1.29
N ARG A 80 -13.19 6.26 -0.13
CA ARG A 80 -12.13 7.20 0.26
C ARG A 80 -10.81 7.00 -0.49
N ILE A 81 -10.68 6.04 -1.40
CA ILE A 81 -9.46 5.87 -2.21
C ILE A 81 -9.39 7.01 -3.23
N VAL A 82 -8.35 7.83 -3.14
CA VAL A 82 -8.20 9.00 -4.01
C VAL A 82 -7.51 8.62 -5.32
N ILE A 83 -8.18 8.86 -6.44
CA ILE A 83 -7.63 8.70 -7.80
C ILE A 83 -7.26 10.10 -8.32
N VAL A 84 -5.97 10.41 -8.33
CA VAL A 84 -5.45 11.75 -8.69
C VAL A 84 -5.27 11.91 -10.20
N ARG A 85 -4.82 10.86 -10.90
CA ARG A 85 -4.59 10.87 -12.35
C ARG A 85 -5.76 10.21 -13.08
N LYS A 86 -6.83 10.97 -13.30
CA LYS A 86 -8.04 10.47 -13.97
C LYS A 86 -7.82 10.25 -15.47
N GLU A 87 -6.84 10.94 -16.06
CA GLU A 87 -6.47 10.89 -17.48
C GLU A 87 -5.81 9.57 -17.92
N LEU A 88 -5.35 8.74 -16.97
CA LEU A 88 -4.78 7.41 -17.24
C LEU A 88 -5.79 6.27 -17.01
N GLY A 89 -7.02 6.59 -16.60
CA GLY A 89 -8.08 5.60 -16.49
C GLY A 89 -8.45 5.08 -17.87
N TYR A 90 -8.27 3.78 -18.12
CA TYR A 90 -8.84 3.10 -19.29
C TYR A 90 -10.36 3.30 -19.27
N GLY A 91 -10.86 4.17 -20.14
CA GLY A 91 -12.29 4.50 -20.22
C GLY A 91 -12.54 5.95 -20.62
N LYS A 92 -12.22 6.29 -21.87
CA LYS A 92 -12.98 7.27 -22.64
C LYS A 92 -13.32 6.67 -23.98
#